data_AF-A0A5J6U1S8-F1
#
_entry.id   AF-A0A5J6U1S8-F1
#
_cell.length_a   1.000
_cell.length_b   1.000
_cell.length_c   1.000
_cell.angle_alpha   90.00
_cell.angle_beta   90.00
_cell.angle_gamma   90.00
#
_symmetry.space_group_name_H-M   'P 1'
#
loop_
_entity.id
_entity.type
_entity.pdbx_description
1 polymer ?
#
loop_
_entity_poly.entity_id
_entity_poly.type
_entity_poly.pdbx_seq_one_letter_code
_entity_poly.pdbx_strand_id
1 'polypeptide(L)'
;MEEQFWFDVGQYERHRVEFFYERWFGGVKIHVDGQLVETRRLLFSMRMTERFRFVVGHQERHEVLIEKRRKVLAAGFRPSTYQVFVDGVFYLTLEGQA
;
A
#
# COMPACT_ATOMS: atom_id res chain seq x y z
N MET A 1 13.48 -9.20 4.09
CA MET A 1 12.90 -9.14 2.74
C MET A 1 11.80 -8.12 2.81
N GLU A 2 11.98 -7.04 2.08
CA GLU A 2 11.10 -5.88 2.09
C GLU A 2 10.32 -5.90 0.77
N GLU A 3 9.03 -5.60 0.80
CA GLU A 3 8.23 -5.40 -0.39
C GLU A 3 7.98 -3.91 -0.52
N GLN A 4 8.35 -3.32 -1.65
CA GLN A 4 8.14 -1.90 -1.90
C GLN A 4 7.56 -1.63 -3.29
N PHE A 5 6.85 -0.52 -3.41
CA PHE A 5 6.36 0.03 -4.67
C PHE A 5 5.94 1.49 -4.50
N TRP A 6 5.72 2.17 -5.62
CA TRP A 6 5.21 3.54 -5.63
C TRP A 6 4.21 3.75 -6.77
N PHE A 7 3.38 4.77 -6.63
CA PHE A 7 2.46 5.24 -7.67
C PHE A 7 2.14 6.72 -7.46
N ASP A 8 1.69 7.40 -8.51
CA ASP A 8 1.27 8.79 -8.42
C ASP A 8 -0.26 8.88 -8.34
N VAL A 9 -0.76 9.87 -7.59
CA VAL A 9 -2.19 10.21 -7.41
C VAL A 9 -2.40 11.70 -7.72
N GLY A 10 -3.53 12.02 -8.34
CA GLY A 10 -3.91 13.39 -8.72
C GLY A 10 -3.63 13.72 -10.19
N GLN A 11 -4.33 14.71 -10.73
CA GLN A 11 -4.14 15.19 -12.10
C GLN A 11 -3.37 16.51 -12.14
N TYR A 12 -3.81 17.49 -11.36
CA TYR A 12 -3.22 18.82 -11.30
C TYR A 12 -2.24 18.95 -10.14
N GLU A 13 -2.59 18.35 -9.00
CA GLU A 13 -1.73 18.21 -7.82
C GLU A 13 -1.22 16.76 -7.75
N ARG A 14 -0.15 16.45 -8.49
CA ARG A 14 0.42 15.09 -8.51
C ARG A 14 1.27 14.84 -7.28
N HIS A 15 0.90 13.82 -6.52
CA HIS A 15 1.63 13.37 -5.34
C HIS A 15 2.13 11.94 -5.54
N ARG A 16 3.35 11.67 -5.09
CA ARG A 16 3.92 10.32 -5.11
C ARG A 16 3.64 9.62 -3.79
N VAL A 17 3.01 8.46 -3.90
CA VAL A 17 2.79 7.53 -2.79
C VAL A 17 3.85 6.43 -2.83
N GLU A 18 4.52 6.20 -1.71
CA GLU A 18 5.51 5.13 -1.55
C GLU A 18 5.07 4.19 -0.42
N PHE A 19 5.03 2.89 -0.72
CA PHE A 19 4.63 1.86 0.22
C PHE A 19 5.78 0.92 0.51
N PHE A 20 5.98 0.61 1.79
CA PHE A 20 7.00 -0.31 2.27
C PHE A 20 6.37 -1.34 3.21
N TYR A 21 6.65 -2.63 2.98
CA TYR A 21 6.24 -3.73 3.83
C TYR A 21 7.41 -4.64 4.18
N GLU A 22 7.74 -4.66 5.46
CA GLU A 22 8.76 -5.54 6.03
C GLU A 22 8.11 -6.88 6.42
N ARG A 23 8.55 -7.98 5.79
CA ARG A 23 7.87 -9.29 5.89
C ARG A 23 8.06 -10.00 7.23
N TRP A 24 9.18 -9.80 7.93
CA TRP A 24 9.53 -10.58 9.13
C TRP A 24 8.76 -10.15 10.37
N PHE A 25 8.58 -8.85 10.57
CA PHE A 25 7.87 -8.24 11.68
C PHE A 25 6.53 -7.61 11.26
N GLY A 26 6.21 -7.66 9.97
CA GLY A 26 4.95 -7.13 9.44
C GLY A 26 4.87 -5.61 9.52
N GLY A 27 6.00 -4.92 9.44
CA GLY A 27 6.06 -3.46 9.48
C GLY A 27 5.56 -2.84 8.18
N VAL A 28 4.70 -1.83 8.27
CA VAL A 28 4.20 -1.07 7.13
C VAL A 28 4.55 0.40 7.31
N LYS A 29 5.03 1.03 6.23
CA LYS A 29 5.21 2.48 6.15
C LYS A 29 4.65 2.98 4.83
N ILE A 30 3.95 4.11 4.88
CA ILE A 30 3.42 4.80 3.71
C ILE A 30 3.91 6.24 3.75
N HIS A 31 4.56 6.67 2.68
CA HIS A 31 4.99 8.05 2.50
C HIS A 31 4.21 8.70 1.35
N VAL A 32 3.97 9.99 1.49
CA VAL A 32 3.43 10.85 0.44
C VAL A 32 4.42 11.99 0.26
N ASP A 33 5.02 12.10 -0.93
CA ASP A 33 6.11 13.04 -1.23
C ASP A 33 7.24 13.03 -0.20
N GLY A 34 7.61 11.82 0.26
CA GLY A 34 8.64 11.60 1.28
C GLY A 34 8.21 11.89 2.73
N GLN A 35 6.98 12.37 2.97
CA GLN A 35 6.44 12.55 4.32
C GLN A 35 5.73 11.27 4.78
N LEU A 36 6.08 10.77 5.97
CA LEU A 36 5.44 9.58 6.55
C LEU A 36 3.99 9.90 6.95
N VAL A 37 3.01 9.29 6.27
CA VAL A 37 1.58 9.52 6.54
C VAL A 37 0.92 8.40 7.34
N GLU A 38 1.41 7.17 7.22
CA GLU A 38 0.88 6.00 7.97
C GLU A 38 2.03 5.06 8.31
N THR A 39 2.01 4.54 9.54
CA THR A 39 2.85 3.40 9.93
C THR A 39 2.06 2.43 10.78
N ARG A 40 2.25 1.13 10.54
CA ARG A 40 1.51 0.07 11.21
C ARG A 40 2.38 -1.17 11.41
N ARG A 41 2.21 -1.89 12.52
CA ARG A 41 2.74 -3.25 12.68
C ARG A 41 1.61 -4.26 12.61
N LEU A 42 1.74 -5.24 11.71
CA LEU A 42 0.78 -6.32 11.53
C LEU A 42 1.14 -7.52 12.41
N LEU A 43 1.17 -7.33 13.73
CA LEU A 43 1.41 -8.41 14.68
C LEU A 43 0.20 -9.37 14.66
N PHE A 44 0.45 -10.67 14.46
CA PHE A 44 -0.57 -11.74 14.54
C PHE A 44 -1.81 -11.57 13.65
N SER A 45 -1.69 -10.92 12.48
CA SER A 45 -2.83 -10.85 11.56
C SER A 45 -3.15 -12.22 10.97
N MET A 46 -4.28 -12.78 11.37
CA MET A 46 -4.96 -13.93 10.74
C MET A 46 -5.80 -13.50 9.52
N ARG A 47 -5.84 -12.21 9.19
CA ARG A 47 -6.69 -11.68 8.11
C ARG A 47 -6.01 -11.91 6.75
N MET A 48 -6.78 -12.39 5.79
CA MET A 48 -6.32 -12.61 4.41
C MET A 48 -6.12 -11.30 3.64
N THR A 49 -6.75 -10.22 4.11
CA THR A 49 -6.70 -8.89 3.48
C THR A 49 -6.45 -7.83 4.53
N GLU A 50 -5.42 -7.03 4.30
CA GLU A 50 -5.10 -5.84 5.08
C GLU A 50 -5.40 -4.59 4.26
N ARG A 51 -5.90 -3.55 4.93
CA ARG A 51 -6.36 -2.32 4.29
C ARG A 51 -5.66 -1.12 4.91
N PHE A 52 -5.07 -0.28 4.06
CA PHE A 52 -4.43 0.95 4.47
C PHE A 52 -5.13 2.11 3.77
N ARG A 53 -5.76 2.99 4.56
CA ARG A 53 -6.53 4.13 4.07
C ARG A 53 -5.87 5.41 4.54
N PHE A 54 -5.66 6.35 3.63
CA PHE A 54 -5.06 7.65 3.90
C PHE A 54 -5.53 8.67 2.85
N VAL A 55 -5.33 9.96 3.12
CA VAL A 55 -5.70 11.04 2.20
C VAL A 55 -4.43 11.64 1.60
N VAL A 56 -4.49 11.97 0.31
CA VAL A 56 -3.41 12.58 -0.46
C VAL A 56 -3.89 13.92 -1.01
N GLY A 57 -3.01 14.92 -1.02
CA GLY A 57 -3.24 16.25 -1.59
C GLY A 57 -3.85 17.29 -0.64
N HIS A 58 -3.72 18.56 -1.02
CA HIS A 58 -4.23 19.68 -0.25
C HIS A 58 -5.48 20.31 -0.87
N GLN A 59 -5.38 20.70 -2.15
CA GLN A 59 -6.47 21.29 -2.94
C GLN A 59 -7.23 20.18 -3.67
N GLU A 60 -6.50 19.28 -4.33
CA GLU A 60 -7.04 18.09 -5.00
C GLU A 60 -6.93 16.90 -4.03
N ARG A 61 -7.89 16.79 -3.10
CA ARG A 61 -7.87 15.74 -2.07
C ARG A 61 -8.43 14.43 -2.60
N HIS A 62 -7.66 13.37 -2.44
CA HIS A 62 -8.05 12.01 -2.80
C HIS A 62 -7.96 11.06 -1.62
N GLU A 63 -8.98 10.21 -1.45
CA GLU A 63 -8.93 9.09 -0.52
C GLU A 63 -8.27 7.89 -1.19
N VAL A 64 -7.13 7.46 -0.66
CA VAL A 64 -6.40 6.30 -1.17
C VAL A 64 -6.61 5.11 -0.26
N LEU A 65 -6.95 3.96 -0.86
CA LEU A 65 -7.02 2.67 -0.20
C LEU A 65 -6.08 1.68 -0.88
N ILE A 66 -5.15 1.11 -0.11
CA ILE A 66 -4.30 0.00 -0.52
C ILE A 66 -4.83 -1.27 0.15
N GLU A 67 -5.28 -2.25 -0.64
CA GLU A 67 -5.61 -3.59 -0.16
C GLU A 67 -4.44 -4.55 -0.43
N LYS A 68 -3.82 -5.08 0.64
CA LYS A 68 -2.84 -6.15 0.55
C LYS A 68 -3.53 -7.50 0.69
N ARG A 69 -3.44 -8.36 -0.32
CA ARG A 69 -3.99 -9.73 -0.27
C ARG A 69 -2.88 -10.76 -0.08
N ARG A 70 -3.03 -11.64 0.91
CA ARG A 70 -2.15 -12.79 1.14
C ARG A 70 -2.65 -13.97 0.29
N LYS A 71 -1.77 -14.63 -0.48
CA LYS A 71 -2.11 -15.88 -1.19
C LYS A 71 -2.00 -17.05 -0.20
N VAL A 72 -3.11 -17.77 -0.02
CA VAL A 72 -3.32 -18.65 1.16
C VAL A 72 -2.77 -20.08 0.98
N LEU A 73 -2.58 -20.58 -0.24
CA LEU A 73 -2.55 -22.05 -0.43
C LEU A 73 -1.38 -22.66 -1.23
N ALA A 74 -0.48 -21.89 -1.84
CA ALA A 74 0.73 -22.47 -2.48
C ALA A 74 1.75 -21.39 -2.87
N ALA A 75 3.04 -21.75 -2.73
CA ALA A 75 4.26 -21.02 -3.09
C ALA A 75 4.71 -19.95 -2.09
N GLY A 76 5.47 -20.39 -1.07
CA GLY A 76 6.14 -19.55 -0.06
C GLY A 76 7.18 -18.53 -0.57
N PHE A 77 7.20 -18.24 -1.88
CA PHE A 77 8.17 -17.35 -2.53
C PHE A 77 7.55 -16.30 -3.47
N ARG A 78 6.21 -16.27 -3.62
CA ARG A 78 5.58 -15.25 -4.49
C ARG A 78 5.38 -13.93 -3.73
N PRO A 79 5.64 -12.77 -4.35
CA PRO A 79 5.35 -11.49 -3.74
C PRO A 79 3.86 -11.30 -3.46
N SER A 80 3.54 -10.45 -2.48
CA SER A 80 2.15 -10.08 -2.20
C SER A 80 1.60 -9.21 -3.34
N THR A 81 0.29 -9.30 -3.58
CA THR A 81 -0.42 -8.43 -4.52
C THR A 81 -1.14 -7.31 -3.76
N TYR A 82 -1.05 -6.10 -4.29
CA TYR A 82 -1.60 -4.88 -3.74
C TYR A 82 -2.57 -4.26 -4.73
N GLN A 83 -3.81 -4.02 -4.31
CA GLN A 83 -4.79 -3.30 -5.13
C GLN A 83 -4.93 -1.89 -4.58
N VAL A 84 -4.83 -0.90 -5.47
CA VAL A 84 -4.95 0.51 -5.13
C VAL A 84 -6.31 1.01 -5.62
N PHE A 85 -7.00 1.72 -4.75
CA PHE A 85 -8.23 2.43 -5.05
C PHE A 85 -8.06 3.91 -4.71
N VAL A 86 -8.57 4.79 -5.57
CA VAL A 86 -8.58 6.24 -5.39
C VAL A 86 -10.04 6.68 -5.43
N ASP A 87 -10.50 7.34 -4.37
CA ASP A 87 -11.90 7.74 -4.16
C ASP A 87 -12.90 6.59 -4.34
N GLY A 88 -12.50 5.40 -3.87
CA GLY A 88 -13.27 4.16 -3.99
C GLY A 88 -13.25 3.50 -5.38
N VAL A 89 -12.62 4.12 -6.37
CA VAL A 89 -12.48 3.58 -7.74
C VAL A 89 -11.19 2.79 -7.87
N PHE A 90 -11.24 1.60 -8.48
CA PHE A 90 -10.04 0.82 -8.76
C PHE A 90 -9.09 1.62 -9.64
N TYR A 91 -7.83 1.73 -9.20
CA TYR A 91 -6.80 2.48 -9.91
C TYR A 91 -5.82 1.53 -10.60
N LEU A 92 -5.18 0.63 -9.84
CA LEU A 92 -4.19 -0.30 -10.37
C LEU A 92 -3.90 -1.47 -9.42
N THR A 93 -3.18 -2.47 -9.92
CA THR A 93 -2.63 -3.58 -9.12
C THR A 93 -1.11 -3.59 -9.22
N LEU A 94 -0.44 -3.80 -8.09
CA LEU A 94 1.01 -3.89 -7.97
C LEU A 94 1.40 -5.20 -7.30
N GLU A 95 2.59 -5.68 -7.63
CA GLU A 95 3.25 -6.75 -6.89
C GLU A 95 4.36 -6.13 -6.05
N GLY A 96 4.52 -6.59 -4.81
CA GLY A 96 5.65 -6.15 -3.98
C GLY A 96 6.96 -6.50 -4.65
N GLN A 97 7.84 -5.53 -4.87
CA GLN A 97 9.19 -5.80 -5.36
C GLN A 97 10.13 -6.03 -4.17
N ALA A 98 10.98 -7.05 -4.27
CA ALA A 98 11.89 -7.50 -3.20
C ALA A 98 13.17 -6.67 -3.10
#